data_AF-A0A4D6NKI3-F1
#
_entry.id   AF-A0A4D6NKI3-F1
#
_cell.length_a   1.000
_cell.length_b   1.000
_cell.length_c   1.000
_cell.angle_alpha   90.00
_cell.angle_beta   90.00
_cell.angle_gamma   90.00
#
_symmetry.space_group_name_H-M   'P 1'
#
loop_
_entity.id
_entity.type
_entity.pdbx_description
1 polymer ?
#
loop_
_entity_poly.entity_id
_entity_poly.type
_entity_poly.pdbx_seq_one_letter_code
_entity_poly.pdbx_strand_id
1 'polypeptide(L)'
;MKENQVYEILDGRVAKEAMKDEILAIANLAMRCLRLNGKKRPTMKEVSLELEALRKVQSSLEINHDHEYPTTDIVQEFTDERMPLCLELDSTSF
;
A
#
# COMPACT_ATOMS: atom_id res chain seq x y z
N MET A 1 -18.80 3.24 -3.90
CA MET A 1 -18.62 4.69 -3.68
C MET A 1 -18.85 5.39 -4.99
N LYS A 2 -19.42 6.59 -4.95
CA LYS A 2 -19.38 7.51 -6.09
C LYS A 2 -18.04 8.23 -6.04
N GLU A 3 -17.39 8.49 -7.18
CA GLU A 3 -16.05 9.09 -7.23
C GLU A 3 -15.96 10.40 -6.43
N ASN A 4 -17.00 11.24 -6.49
CA ASN A 4 -17.01 12.51 -5.78
C ASN A 4 -16.98 12.37 -4.24
N GLN A 5 -17.50 11.26 -3.69
CA GLN A 5 -17.48 11.01 -2.25
C GLN A 5 -16.12 10.52 -1.74
N VAL A 6 -15.25 10.02 -2.64
CA VAL A 6 -13.90 9.59 -2.25
C VAL A 6 -13.09 10.81 -1.83
N TYR A 7 -13.16 11.90 -2.59
CA TYR A 7 -12.39 13.12 -2.33
C TYR A 7 -12.79 13.87 -1.05
N GLU A 8 -14.03 13.70 -0.58
CA GLU A 8 -14.52 14.32 0.66
C GLU A 8 -13.87 13.73 1.92
N ILE A 9 -13.32 12.51 1.84
CA ILE A 9 -12.75 11.79 2.98
C ILE A 9 -11.22 11.66 2.91
N LEU A 10 -10.59 12.13 1.83
CA LEU A 10 -9.13 12.04 1.68
C LEU A 10 -8.43 12.97 2.66
N ASP A 11 -7.30 12.51 3.19
CA ASP A 11 -6.36 13.40 3.87
C ASP A 11 -5.89 14.50 2.91
N GLY A 12 -5.75 15.73 3.40
CA GLY A 12 -5.38 16.88 2.58
C GLY A 12 -4.04 16.73 1.86
N ARG A 13 -3.10 15.94 2.42
CA ARG A 13 -1.83 15.61 1.74
C ARG A 13 -2.06 14.69 0.55
N VAL A 14 -2.84 13.62 0.76
CA VAL A 14 -3.18 12.65 -0.30
C VAL A 14 -3.93 13.33 -1.44
N ALA A 15 -4.89 14.21 -1.13
CA ALA A 15 -5.65 14.95 -2.13
C ALA A 15 -4.78 15.90 -2.99
N LYS A 16 -3.62 16.33 -2.47
CA LYS A 16 -2.68 17.21 -3.17
C LYS A 16 -1.63 16.44 -3.96
N GLU A 17 -1.19 15.29 -3.46
CA GLU A 17 -0.02 14.57 -3.98
C GLU A 17 -0.38 13.42 -4.92
N ALA A 18 -1.49 12.71 -4.68
CA ALA A 18 -1.83 11.51 -5.44
C ALA A 18 -2.62 11.80 -6.73
N MET A 19 -2.39 11.00 -7.77
CA MET A 19 -3.17 11.11 -9.00
C MET A 19 -4.60 10.60 -8.79
N LYS A 20 -5.56 11.19 -9.50
CA LYS A 20 -6.99 10.79 -9.42
C LYS A 20 -7.19 9.30 -9.66
N ASP A 21 -6.48 8.73 -10.64
CA ASP A 21 -6.61 7.32 -11.00
C ASP A 21 -6.03 6.40 -9.92
N GLU A 22 -4.94 6.79 -9.27
CA GLU A 22 -4.35 6.06 -8.13
C GLU A 22 -5.30 6.05 -6.94
N ILE A 23 -5.87 7.23 -6.62
CA ILE A 23 -6.88 7.39 -5.57
C ILE A 23 -8.08 6.46 -5.83
N LEU A 24 -8.60 6.46 -7.06
CA LEU A 24 -9.74 5.61 -7.42
C LEU A 24 -9.40 4.12 -7.36
N ALA A 25 -8.21 3.71 -7.80
CA ALA A 25 -7.78 2.33 -7.74
C ALA A 25 -7.67 1.83 -6.28
N ILE A 26 -7.00 2.60 -5.41
CA ILE A 26 -6.86 2.27 -3.99
C ILE A 26 -8.22 2.27 -3.29
N ALA A 27 -9.09 3.25 -3.57
CA ALA A 27 -10.44 3.30 -3.00
C ALA A 27 -11.29 2.08 -3.41
N ASN A 28 -11.17 1.63 -4.66
CA ASN A 28 -11.85 0.42 -5.14
C ASN A 28 -11.32 -0.86 -4.46
N LEU A 29 -10.02 -0.95 -4.24
CA LEU A 29 -9.41 -2.05 -3.48
C LEU A 29 -9.90 -2.06 -2.02
N ALA A 30 -9.85 -0.91 -1.34
CA ALA A 30 -10.35 -0.77 0.03
C ALA A 30 -11.83 -1.15 0.15
N MET A 31 -12.66 -0.76 -0.81
CA MET A 31 -14.08 -1.11 -0.83
C MET A 31 -14.32 -2.63 -0.96
N ARG A 32 -13.47 -3.33 -1.71
CA ARG A 32 -13.54 -4.80 -1.78
C ARG A 32 -13.09 -5.44 -0.46
N CYS A 33 -12.07 -4.91 0.20
CA CYS A 33 -11.62 -5.36 1.52
C CYS A 33 -12.69 -5.17 2.61
N LEU A 34 -13.48 -4.10 2.53
CA LEU A 34 -14.51 -3.74 3.51
C LEU A 34 -15.89 -4.36 3.22
N ARG A 35 -16.00 -5.29 2.26
CA ARG A 35 -17.29 -5.97 1.99
C ARG A 35 -17.83 -6.66 3.24
N LEU A 36 -19.13 -6.46 3.51
CA LEU A 36 -19.81 -7.08 4.65
C LEU A 36 -19.74 -8.61 4.61
N ASN A 37 -19.90 -9.18 3.42
CA ASN A 37 -19.71 -10.62 3.22
C ASN A 37 -18.21 -10.94 3.08
N GLY A 38 -17.66 -11.58 4.10
CA GLY A 38 -16.25 -11.99 4.15
C GLY A 38 -15.79 -12.86 2.97
N LYS A 39 -16.67 -13.71 2.43
CA LYS A 39 -16.35 -14.55 1.25
C LYS A 39 -16.16 -13.75 -0.04
N LYS A 40 -16.59 -12.49 -0.07
CA LYS A 40 -16.42 -11.58 -1.21
C LYS A 40 -15.22 -10.65 -1.04
N ARG A 41 -14.52 -10.71 0.10
CA ARG A 41 -13.28 -9.95 0.34
C ARG A 41 -12.13 -10.62 -0.41
N PRO A 42 -11.19 -9.85 -0.95
CA PRO A 42 -9.98 -10.41 -1.52
C PRO A 42 -9.14 -11.06 -0.41
N THR A 43 -8.32 -12.02 -0.80
CA THR A 43 -7.27 -12.58 0.04
C THR A 43 -6.14 -11.58 0.21
N MET A 44 -5.36 -11.68 1.29
CA MET A 44 -4.22 -10.77 1.50
C MET A 44 -3.18 -10.88 0.37
N LYS A 45 -3.05 -12.05 -0.26
CA LYS A 45 -2.19 -12.28 -1.44
C LYS A 45 -2.65 -11.47 -2.66
N GLU A 46 -3.96 -11.41 -2.91
CA GLU A 46 -4.51 -10.59 -4.00
C GLU A 46 -4.33 -9.10 -3.69
N VAL A 47 -4.57 -8.69 -2.43
CA VAL A 47 -4.37 -7.30 -2.00
C VAL A 47 -2.91 -6.89 -2.14
N SER A 48 -1.96 -7.72 -1.72
CA SER A 48 -0.52 -7.42 -1.84
C SER A 48 -0.10 -7.28 -3.29
N LEU A 49 -0.56 -8.18 -4.17
CA LEU A 49 -0.23 -8.17 -5.59
C LEU A 49 -0.78 -6.91 -6.28
N GLU A 50 -2.00 -6.51 -5.94
CA GLU A 50 -2.61 -5.32 -6.53
C GLU A 50 -1.95 -4.02 -6.06
N LEU A 51 -1.57 -3.93 -4.77
CA LEU A 51 -0.81 -2.80 -4.26
C LEU A 51 0.59 -2.71 -4.88
N GLU A 52 1.25 -3.85 -5.10
CA GLU A 52 2.54 -3.89 -5.78
C GLU A 52 2.43 -3.40 -7.23
N ALA A 53 1.37 -3.79 -7.94
CA ALA A 53 1.10 -3.32 -9.29
C ALA A 53 0.88 -1.80 -9.34
N LEU A 54 0.10 -1.24 -8.40
CA LEU A 54 -0.14 0.20 -8.31
C LEU A 54 1.16 0.99 -8.05
N ARG A 55 2.05 0.47 -7.19
CA ARG A 55 3.38 1.06 -6.97
C ARG A 55 4.25 1.05 -8.23
N LYS A 56 4.21 -0.04 -9.01
CA LYS A 56 5.00 -0.16 -10.25
C LYS A 56 4.55 0.83 -11.32
N VAL A 57 3.24 1.08 -11.43
CA VAL A 57 2.69 2.08 -12.37
C VAL A 57 3.18 3.49 -12.01
N GLN A 58 3.24 3.83 -10.73
CA GLN A 58 3.79 5.12 -10.30
C GLN A 58 5.28 5.26 -10.67
N SER A 59 6.07 4.21 -10.43
CA SER A 59 7.50 4.22 -10.78
C SER A 59 7.81 4.23 -12.28
N SER A 60 6.91 3.73 -13.13
CA SER A 60 7.13 3.72 -14.59
C SER A 60 6.77 5.04 -15.27
N LEU A 61 5.96 5.88 -14.62
CA LEU A 61 5.67 7.25 -15.05
C LEU A 61 6.75 8.24 -14.58
N GLU A 62 7.44 7.92 -13.49
CA GLU A 62 8.58 8.65 -12.96
C GLU A 62 9.90 8.03 -13.44
N ILE A 63 10.26 8.23 -14.71
CA ILE A 63 11.66 8.00 -15.13
C ILE A 63 12.51 9.10 -14.49
N ASN A 64 13.06 8.81 -13.30
CA ASN A 64 14.36 9.19 -12.73
C ASN A 64 14.32 9.12 -11.19
N HIS A 65 14.59 7.96 -10.61
CA HIS A 65 15.74 7.77 -9.72
C HIS A 65 15.88 6.29 -9.36
N ASP A 66 17.09 5.79 -9.51
CA ASP A 66 17.50 4.41 -9.30
C ASP A 66 17.12 3.91 -7.89
N HIS A 67 16.26 2.90 -7.86
CA HIS A 67 16.32 1.89 -6.80
C HIS A 67 15.89 0.53 -7.36
N GLU A 68 16.83 -0.11 -8.03
CA GLU A 68 16.73 -1.53 -8.38
C GLU A 68 16.64 -2.37 -7.11
N TYR A 69 15.47 -2.98 -6.88
CA TYR A 69 15.41 -4.25 -6.17
C TYR A 69 14.77 -5.28 -7.11
N PRO A 70 15.57 -6.12 -7.78
CA PRO A 70 15.04 -7.26 -8.49
C PRO A 70 14.59 -8.29 -7.45
N THR A 71 13.29 -8.45 -7.27
CA THR A 71 12.74 -9.63 -6.60
C THR A 71 12.14 -10.55 -7.65
N THR A 72 13.03 -11.28 -8.32
CA THR A 72 12.69 -12.52 -9.02
C THR A 72 13.01 -13.69 -8.11
N ASP A 73 11.99 -14.50 -7.86
CA ASP A 73 12.03 -15.93 -7.53
C ASP A 73 12.73 -16.42 -6.25
N ILE A 74 11.88 -16.80 -5.29
CA ILE A 74 11.87 -17.99 -4.42
C ILE A 74 13.23 -18.66 -4.05
N VAL A 75 13.40 -18.80 -2.72
CA VAL A 75 14.35 -19.59 -1.91
C VAL A 75 15.83 -19.20 -1.94
N GLN A 76 16.31 -18.55 -0.87
CA GLN A 76 17.14 -19.15 0.20
C GLN A 76 17.58 -18.06 1.19
N GLU A 77 17.77 -18.49 2.44
CA GLU A 77 18.44 -17.83 3.56
C GLU A 77 17.60 -16.90 4.45
N PHE A 78 17.15 -17.50 5.56
CA PHE A 78 17.00 -16.83 6.84
C PHE A 78 18.29 -16.07 7.18
N THR A 79 18.25 -14.75 7.18
CA THR A 79 18.97 -13.98 8.19
C THR A 79 18.07 -12.88 8.68
N ASP A 80 17.75 -13.00 9.96
CA ASP A 80 17.48 -11.94 10.93
C ASP A 80 18.34 -10.69 10.65
N GLU A 81 17.95 -9.54 11.18
CA GLU A 81 18.57 -8.21 11.00
C GLU A 81 18.01 -7.34 9.85
N ARG A 82 16.73 -6.94 9.96
CA ARG A 82 16.26 -5.53 9.85
C ARG A 82 14.76 -5.46 9.62
N MET A 83 14.02 -5.58 10.72
CA MET A 83 12.66 -5.05 10.83
C MET A 83 12.65 -4.08 12.02
N PRO A 84 12.76 -2.75 11.83
CA PRO A 84 12.54 -1.84 12.93
C PRO A 84 11.10 -1.35 12.86
N LEU A 85 10.16 -2.14 13.37
CA LEU A 85 8.89 -1.61 13.87
C LEU A 85 8.42 -2.47 15.05
N CYS A 86 9.03 -2.26 16.21
CA CYS A 86 8.30 -2.37 17.47
C CYS A 86 8.40 -1.03 18.19
N LEU A 87 7.26 -0.37 18.35
CA LEU A 87 7.07 0.59 19.42
C LEU A 87 7.34 -0.14 20.74
N GLU A 88 8.20 0.42 21.59
CA GLU A 88 7.97 0.35 23.04
C GLU A 88 8.11 1.76 23.62
N LEU A 89 6.96 2.33 23.98
CA LEU A 89 6.87 3.18 25.16
C LEU A 89 7.23 2.28 26.34
N ASP A 90 8.25 2.64 27.12
CA ASP A 90 8.18 2.66 28.58
C ASP A 90 9.42 3.34 29.20
N SER A 91 9.12 4.29 30.08
CA SER A 91 9.87 4.65 31.30
C SER A 91 11.34 5.10 31.19
N THR A 92 11.59 6.39 31.01
CA THR A 92 12.81 7.02 31.57
C THR A 92 12.53 7.51 32.98
N SER A 93 12.98 6.75 33.98
CA SER A 93 13.34 7.28 35.29
C SER A 93 14.84 7.58 35.33
N PHE A 94 15.22 8.84 35.54
CA PHE A 94 16.12 9.28 36.60
C PHE A 94 16.00 10.80 36.75
#